data_AF-A0A1S0ULS1-F1
#
_entry.id   AF-A0A1S0ULS1-F1
#
_cell.length_a   1.000
_cell.length_b   1.000
_cell.length_c   1.000
_cell.angle_alpha   90.00
_cell.angle_beta   90.00
_cell.angle_gamma   90.00
#
_symmetry.space_group_name_H-M   'P 1'
#
loop_
_entity.id
_entity.type
_entity.pdbx_description
1 polymer ?
#
loop_
_entity_poly.entity_id
_entity_poly.type
_entity_poly.pdbx_seq_one_letter_code
_entity_poly.pdbx_strand_id
1 'polypeptide(L)'
;MKEKCKLFLNICHCAQLPPPEDLSEDEVAKLLDSSDPSRYRIPLCVGNVEVVLDRKGEDSVKIDVVINSTFYLTQLKKSEFFRQLLLLVASEAVEKKHDIKIDVKGAIKLKNRKCMGDLSAQRIRKKPQEAFIREIEAVKQSEEPIQEQYFLPKNCLLLLRNGKQLEVNLKLTSVEPPVKNIDRLNIRMNDDHLLIILDRKQTILDIYFPVKVDYKRVEVKLLSDEGILRILVPVVW
;
A
#
# COMPACT_ATOMS: atom_id res chain seq x y z
N MET A 1 -28.04 25.37 18.04
CA MET A 1 -28.77 24.09 18.09
C MET A 1 -28.08 23.13 17.14
N LYS A 2 -27.56 21.98 17.60
CA LYS A 2 -27.03 20.96 16.69
C LYS A 2 -28.22 20.22 16.08
N GLU A 3 -28.41 20.34 14.78
CA GLU A 3 -29.46 19.60 14.07
C GLU A 3 -29.19 18.10 14.14
N LYS A 4 -30.23 17.32 14.48
CA LYS A 4 -30.15 15.87 14.52
C LYS A 4 -30.54 15.34 13.15
N CYS A 5 -29.54 14.97 12.35
CA CYS A 5 -29.74 14.46 10.99
C CYS A 5 -29.55 12.94 10.93
N LYS A 6 -30.21 12.29 9.97
CA LYS A 6 -30.03 10.86 9.68
C LYS A 6 -28.70 10.65 8.95
N LEU A 7 -27.86 9.76 9.47
CA LEU A 7 -26.57 9.40 8.88
C LEU A 7 -26.48 7.90 8.65
N PHE A 8 -26.03 7.52 7.47
CA PHE A 8 -25.72 6.15 7.08
C PHE A 8 -24.21 5.94 7.06
N LEU A 9 -23.74 4.98 7.84
CA LEU A 9 -22.34 4.57 7.88
C LEU A 9 -22.18 3.24 7.16
N ASN A 10 -21.54 3.25 5.99
CA ASN A 10 -21.22 2.02 5.26
C ASN A 10 -19.88 1.46 5.78
N ILE A 11 -19.89 0.27 6.35
CA ILE A 11 -18.65 -0.44 6.74
C ILE A 11 -18.19 -1.31 5.56
N CYS A 12 -17.15 -0.83 4.89
CA CYS A 12 -16.51 -1.46 3.74
C CYS A 12 -15.19 -2.13 4.15
N HIS A 13 -14.66 -3.01 3.31
CA HIS A 13 -13.39 -3.66 3.59
C HIS A 13 -12.47 -3.73 2.37
N CYS A 14 -11.15 -3.67 2.60
CA CYS A 14 -10.12 -3.73 1.58
C CYS A 14 -8.91 -4.54 2.06
N ALA A 15 -8.27 -5.31 1.18
CA ALA A 15 -7.09 -6.11 1.53
C ALA A 15 -5.80 -5.26 1.66
N GLN A 16 -5.81 -4.02 1.13
CA GLN A 16 -4.64 -3.14 1.12
C GLN A 16 -4.39 -2.37 2.42
N LEU A 17 -5.38 -2.36 3.34
CA LEU A 17 -5.19 -1.79 4.67
C LEU A 17 -4.47 -2.81 5.57
N PRO A 18 -3.55 -2.38 6.45
CA PRO A 18 -2.98 -3.29 7.42
C PRO A 18 -4.08 -3.80 8.39
N PRO A 19 -4.09 -5.09 8.73
CA PRO A 19 -4.95 -5.60 9.79
C PRO A 19 -4.53 -5.03 11.16
N PRO A 20 -5.45 -4.91 12.13
CA PRO A 20 -5.07 -4.74 13.53
C PRO A 20 -4.38 -6.01 14.05
N GLU A 21 -3.79 -5.90 15.24
CA GLU A 21 -3.24 -7.07 15.96
C GLU A 21 -4.33 -8.12 16.19
N ASP A 22 -3.98 -9.39 15.95
CA ASP A 22 -4.90 -10.52 16.12
C ASP A 22 -4.93 -10.95 17.58
N LEU A 23 -5.70 -10.19 18.37
CA LEU A 23 -5.94 -10.43 19.78
C LEU A 23 -7.36 -10.94 20.00
N SER A 24 -7.54 -11.75 21.04
CA SER A 24 -8.86 -12.23 21.48
C SER A 24 -9.69 -11.11 22.13
N GLU A 25 -11.00 -11.32 22.25
CA GLU A 25 -11.91 -10.35 22.90
C GLU A 25 -11.46 -10.02 24.33
N ASP A 26 -11.05 -11.03 25.11
CA ASP A 26 -10.60 -10.86 26.49
C ASP A 26 -9.29 -10.06 26.59
N GLU A 27 -8.36 -10.27 25.66
CA GLU A 27 -7.09 -9.53 25.63
C GLU A 27 -7.33 -8.07 25.28
N VAL A 28 -8.19 -7.80 24.29
CA VAL A 28 -8.54 -6.43 23.90
C VAL A 28 -9.30 -5.74 25.02
N ALA A 29 -10.25 -6.40 25.68
CA ALA A 29 -10.96 -5.85 26.83
C ALA A 29 -9.99 -5.44 27.96
N LYS A 30 -9.04 -6.32 28.31
CA LYS A 30 -7.99 -6.01 29.29
C LYS A 30 -7.13 -4.82 28.88
N LEU A 31 -6.81 -4.68 27.59
CA LEU A 31 -6.05 -3.52 27.09
C LEU A 31 -6.86 -2.23 27.19
N LEU A 32 -8.16 -2.27 26.90
CA LEU A 32 -9.06 -1.13 27.01
C LEU A 32 -9.26 -0.67 28.46
N ASP A 33 -9.25 -1.61 29.42
CA ASP A 33 -9.34 -1.31 30.86
C ASP A 33 -7.98 -0.93 31.49
N SER A 34 -6.89 -1.11 30.75
CA SER A 34 -5.54 -0.81 31.23
C SER A 34 -5.25 0.70 31.25
N SER A 35 -4.12 1.09 31.84
CA SER A 35 -3.67 2.49 31.88
C SER A 35 -3.31 3.07 30.50
N ASP A 36 -3.16 2.25 29.46
CA ASP A 36 -2.86 2.69 28.09
C ASP A 36 -3.79 2.00 27.06
N PRO A 37 -5.04 2.47 26.92
CA PRO A 37 -6.00 1.93 25.95
C PRO A 37 -5.57 2.18 24.49
N SER A 38 -4.56 3.02 24.24
CA SER A 38 -4.08 3.36 22.90
C SER A 38 -3.17 2.28 22.28
N ARG A 39 -2.86 1.22 23.03
CA ARG A 39 -2.07 0.08 22.55
C ARG A 39 -2.77 -0.70 21.46
N TYR A 40 -4.08 -0.93 21.60
CA TYR A 40 -4.84 -1.59 20.55
C TYR A 40 -5.32 -0.57 19.53
N ARG A 41 -4.90 -0.72 18.26
CA ARG A 41 -5.22 0.21 17.18
C ARG A 41 -5.92 -0.52 16.05
N ILE A 42 -7.02 0.06 15.58
CA ILE A 42 -7.76 -0.43 14.41
C ILE A 42 -7.49 0.52 13.23
N PRO A 43 -6.69 0.10 12.23
CA PRO A 43 -6.50 0.91 11.02
C PRO A 43 -7.79 1.01 10.23
N LEU A 44 -8.25 2.24 9.99
CA LEU A 44 -9.43 2.52 9.19
C LEU A 44 -9.23 3.76 8.30
N CYS A 45 -9.97 3.82 7.21
CA CYS A 45 -10.08 5.00 6.35
C CYS A 45 -11.50 5.53 6.40
N VAL A 46 -11.65 6.81 6.72
CA VAL A 46 -12.95 7.50 6.66
C VAL A 46 -13.06 8.19 5.31
N GLY A 47 -14.14 7.92 4.59
CA GLY A 47 -14.50 8.54 3.31
C GLY A 47 -14.90 10.00 3.42
N ASN A 48 -15.37 10.58 2.32
CA ASN A 48 -15.97 11.91 2.34
C ASN A 48 -17.44 11.82 2.73
N VAL A 49 -18.01 12.97 3.11
CA VAL A 49 -19.44 13.10 3.37
C VAL A 49 -20.16 13.21 2.03
N GLU A 50 -21.14 12.35 1.82
CA GLU A 50 -21.97 12.33 0.61
C GLU A 50 -23.45 12.43 0.96
N VAL A 51 -24.24 12.98 0.05
CA VAL A 51 -25.70 13.06 0.19
C VAL A 51 -26.33 11.92 -0.60
N VAL A 52 -27.24 11.19 0.05
CA VAL A 52 -27.99 10.09 -0.55
C VAL A 52 -29.47 10.19 -0.20
N LEU A 53 -30.31 9.74 -1.13
CA LEU A 53 -31.76 9.67 -0.89
C LEU A 53 -32.09 8.44 -0.06
N ASP A 54 -32.90 8.65 0.98
CA ASP A 54 -33.46 7.55 1.76
C ASP A 54 -34.67 6.91 1.06
N ARG A 55 -35.34 5.94 1.71
CA ARG A 55 -36.52 5.28 1.11
C ARG A 55 -37.73 6.20 0.93
N LYS A 56 -37.78 7.33 1.64
CA LYS A 56 -38.83 8.34 1.54
C LYS A 56 -38.49 9.43 0.53
N GLY A 57 -37.31 9.37 -0.09
CA GLY A 57 -36.81 10.40 -1.00
C GLY A 57 -36.27 11.63 -0.28
N GLU A 58 -35.95 11.53 1.01
CA GLU A 58 -35.35 12.62 1.77
C GLU A 58 -33.82 12.56 1.68
N ASP A 59 -33.18 13.71 1.57
CA ASP A 59 -31.73 13.83 1.63
C ASP A 59 -31.21 13.37 2.99
N SER A 60 -30.27 12.44 2.97
CA SER A 60 -29.60 11.90 4.14
C SER A 60 -28.10 11.85 3.91
N VAL A 61 -27.35 11.84 5.00
CA VAL A 61 -25.88 11.83 4.93
C VAL A 61 -25.38 10.39 4.85
N LYS A 62 -24.38 10.14 3.99
CA LYS A 62 -23.65 8.87 3.89
C LYS A 62 -22.16 9.12 4.12
N ILE A 63 -21.52 8.21 4.86
CA ILE A 63 -20.07 8.12 4.98
C ILE A 63 -19.65 6.66 4.81
N ASP A 64 -18.66 6.43 3.97
CA ASP A 64 -18.05 5.12 3.75
C ASP A 64 -16.81 4.98 4.65
N VAL A 65 -16.74 3.94 5.49
CA VAL A 65 -15.58 3.63 6.34
C VAL A 65 -14.97 2.30 5.88
N VAL A 66 -13.70 2.32 5.51
CA VAL A 66 -12.99 1.14 5.00
C VAL A 66 -12.03 0.60 6.04
N ILE A 67 -12.10 -0.71 6.27
CA ILE A 67 -11.21 -1.47 7.18
C ILE A 67 -10.50 -2.61 6.46
N ASN A 68 -9.57 -3.30 7.13
CA ASN A 68 -8.93 -4.48 6.57
C ASN A 68 -9.93 -5.64 6.36
N SER A 69 -9.79 -6.37 5.25
CA SER A 69 -10.66 -7.50 4.89
C SER A 69 -10.52 -8.71 5.80
N THR A 70 -9.31 -9.04 6.25
CA THR A 70 -9.07 -10.13 7.20
C THR A 70 -9.81 -9.83 8.50
N PHE A 71 -9.61 -8.65 9.09
CA PHE A 71 -10.30 -8.22 10.30
C PHE A 71 -11.83 -8.26 10.18
N TYR A 72 -12.36 -7.83 9.03
CA TYR A 72 -13.80 -7.92 8.76
C TYR A 72 -14.33 -9.35 8.78
N LEU A 73 -13.60 -10.29 8.16
CA LEU A 73 -14.04 -11.67 7.99
C LEU A 73 -13.83 -12.53 9.24
N THR A 74 -12.71 -12.34 9.96
CA THR A 74 -12.33 -13.19 11.09
C THR A 74 -12.99 -12.74 12.39
N GLN A 75 -12.92 -11.44 12.69
CA GLN A 75 -13.35 -10.88 13.97
C GLN A 75 -14.77 -10.29 13.88
N LEU A 76 -14.97 -9.26 13.04
CA LEU A 76 -16.23 -8.50 12.98
C LEU A 76 -17.46 -9.30 12.53
N LYS A 77 -17.29 -10.35 11.72
CA LYS A 77 -18.42 -11.20 11.34
C LYS A 77 -18.92 -12.09 12.48
N LYS A 78 -18.06 -12.44 13.44
CA LYS A 78 -18.39 -13.40 14.51
C LYS A 78 -18.67 -12.69 15.84
N SER A 79 -17.88 -11.67 16.15
CA SER A 79 -17.90 -10.97 17.43
C SER A 79 -18.82 -9.75 17.39
N GLU A 80 -19.68 -9.63 18.42
CA GLU A 80 -20.40 -8.37 18.67
C GLU A 80 -19.49 -7.32 19.31
N PHE A 81 -18.61 -7.74 20.22
CA PHE A 81 -17.64 -6.88 20.89
C PHE A 81 -16.81 -6.07 19.88
N PHE A 82 -16.19 -6.73 18.89
CA PHE A 82 -15.41 -6.02 17.87
C PHE A 82 -16.25 -5.10 16.98
N ARG A 83 -17.55 -5.37 16.79
CA ARG A 83 -18.45 -4.47 16.05
C ARG A 83 -18.71 -3.20 16.83
N GLN A 84 -19.01 -3.32 18.12
CA GLN A 84 -19.24 -2.18 18.99
C GLN A 84 -17.96 -1.35 19.13
N LEU A 85 -16.81 -2.01 19.32
CA LEU A 85 -15.51 -1.35 19.35
C LEU A 85 -15.22 -0.59 18.05
N LEU A 86 -15.43 -1.23 16.89
CA LEU A 86 -15.25 -0.55 15.59
C LEU A 86 -16.17 0.67 15.45
N LEU A 87 -17.43 0.58 15.88
CA LEU A 87 -18.36 1.72 15.80
C LEU A 87 -17.88 2.90 16.66
N LEU A 88 -17.31 2.65 17.83
CA LEU A 88 -16.72 3.68 18.68
C LEU A 88 -15.51 4.35 17.99
N VAL A 89 -14.56 3.54 17.52
CA VAL A 89 -13.36 4.06 16.83
C VAL A 89 -13.74 4.80 15.53
N ALA A 90 -14.70 4.28 14.77
CA ALA A 90 -15.20 4.93 13.57
C ALA A 90 -15.92 6.25 13.88
N SER A 91 -16.71 6.30 14.95
CA SER A 91 -17.37 7.53 15.41
C SER A 91 -16.35 8.61 15.75
N GLU A 92 -15.33 8.28 16.52
CA GLU A 92 -14.25 9.21 16.88
C GLU A 92 -13.50 9.69 15.62
N ALA A 93 -13.19 8.78 14.69
CA ALA A 93 -12.49 9.13 13.46
C ALA A 93 -13.35 10.02 12.53
N VAL A 94 -14.67 9.79 12.47
CA VAL A 94 -15.60 10.64 11.72
C VAL A 94 -15.72 12.01 12.35
N GLU A 95 -15.85 12.09 13.69
CA GLU A 95 -15.88 13.35 14.42
C GLU A 95 -14.60 14.15 14.15
N LYS A 96 -13.44 13.51 14.22
CA LYS A 96 -12.15 14.16 13.95
C LYS A 96 -12.01 14.66 12.50
N LYS A 97 -12.55 13.93 11.52
CA LYS A 97 -12.39 14.28 10.10
C LYS A 97 -13.41 15.30 9.61
N HIS A 98 -14.65 15.21 10.09
CA HIS A 98 -15.79 15.95 9.53
C HIS A 98 -16.54 16.80 10.56
N ASP A 99 -16.12 16.80 11.84
CA ASP A 99 -16.82 17.45 12.97
C ASP A 99 -18.27 16.97 13.17
N ILE A 100 -18.54 15.71 12.78
CA ILE A 100 -19.84 15.07 12.93
C ILE A 100 -19.83 14.12 14.13
N LYS A 101 -20.65 14.43 15.14
CA LYS A 101 -20.88 13.54 16.30
C LYS A 101 -21.93 12.48 15.95
N ILE A 102 -21.54 11.21 16.01
CA ILE A 102 -22.44 10.08 15.79
C ILE A 102 -22.96 9.55 17.14
N ASP A 103 -24.26 9.34 17.24
CA ASP A 103 -24.85 8.63 18.38
C ASP A 103 -24.73 7.11 18.17
N VAL A 104 -23.67 6.53 18.75
CA VAL A 104 -23.38 5.09 18.63
C VAL A 104 -24.42 4.23 19.35
N LYS A 105 -25.05 4.73 20.42
CA LYS A 105 -26.06 3.97 21.20
C LYS A 105 -27.36 3.79 20.41
N GLY A 106 -27.72 4.77 19.58
CA GLY A 106 -28.86 4.72 18.67
C GLY A 106 -28.59 4.03 17.33
N ALA A 107 -27.39 3.47 17.11
CA ALA A 107 -27.02 2.90 15.82
C ALA A 107 -27.78 1.60 15.53
N ILE A 108 -28.38 1.51 14.34
CA ILE A 108 -29.16 0.33 13.90
C ILE A 108 -28.50 -0.27 12.66
N LYS A 109 -28.19 -1.57 12.73
CA LYS A 109 -27.73 -2.33 11.57
C LYS A 109 -28.90 -2.61 10.62
N LEU A 110 -28.78 -2.15 9.38
CA LEU A 110 -29.75 -2.47 8.32
C LEU A 110 -29.67 -3.96 7.96
N LYS A 111 -30.81 -4.66 8.00
CA LYS A 111 -30.90 -6.10 7.68
C LYS A 111 -31.09 -6.37 6.18
N ASN A 112 -31.84 -5.50 5.50
CA ASN A 112 -32.28 -5.70 4.11
C ASN A 112 -31.45 -4.88 3.10
N ARG A 113 -30.36 -4.24 3.55
CA ARG A 113 -29.50 -3.42 2.70
C ARG A 113 -28.08 -3.45 3.24
N LYS A 114 -27.12 -3.79 2.38
CA LYS A 114 -25.69 -3.90 2.75
C LYS A 114 -24.91 -2.60 2.57
N CYS A 115 -25.30 -1.79 1.60
CA CYS A 115 -24.67 -0.52 1.25
C CYS A 115 -25.76 0.50 0.93
N MET A 116 -25.59 1.74 1.39
CA MET A 116 -26.38 2.89 0.97
C MET A 116 -25.68 3.61 -0.17
N GLY A 117 -26.39 3.84 -1.28
CA GLY A 117 -25.82 4.49 -2.47
C GLY A 117 -24.68 3.70 -3.11
N ASP A 118 -23.97 4.35 -4.03
CA ASP A 118 -22.79 3.80 -4.69
C ASP A 118 -21.55 3.91 -3.80
N LEU A 119 -20.62 2.97 -3.93
CA LEU A 119 -19.36 3.00 -3.18
C LEU A 119 -18.42 4.03 -3.80
N SER A 120 -17.96 4.96 -2.96
CA SER A 120 -17.01 5.99 -3.38
C SER A 120 -15.60 5.43 -3.54
N ALA A 121 -14.87 5.90 -4.56
CA ALA A 121 -13.46 5.57 -4.70
C ALA A 121 -12.65 6.31 -3.62
N GLN A 122 -12.13 5.56 -2.65
CA GLN A 122 -11.32 6.14 -1.57
C GLN A 122 -9.83 5.94 -1.83
N ARG A 123 -9.06 7.05 -1.74
CA ARG A 123 -7.59 6.98 -1.78
C ARG A 123 -7.05 6.56 -0.41
N ILE A 124 -6.63 5.30 -0.30
CA ILE A 124 -5.98 4.77 0.89
C ILE A 124 -4.58 5.40 1.01
N ARG A 125 -4.40 6.30 1.98
CA ARG A 125 -3.10 6.87 2.31
C ARG A 125 -2.34 5.87 3.19
N LYS A 126 -1.46 5.09 2.57
CA LYS A 126 -0.53 4.22 3.30
C LYS A 126 0.50 5.13 3.99
N LYS A 127 0.54 5.14 5.32
CA LYS A 127 1.73 5.67 6.02
C LYS A 127 2.88 4.72 5.68
N PRO A 128 4.05 5.21 5.24
CA PRO A 128 5.22 4.36 5.15
C PRO A 128 5.46 3.74 6.53
N GLN A 129 5.75 2.44 6.55
CA GLN A 129 5.85 1.64 7.76
C GLN A 129 6.93 2.18 8.71
N GLU A 130 7.87 2.96 8.19
CA GLU A 130 8.84 3.75 8.94
C GLU A 130 9.05 5.12 8.26
N ALA A 131 9.39 6.15 9.04
CA ALA A 131 10.01 7.35 8.47
C ALA A 131 11.33 6.91 7.83
N PHE A 132 11.47 7.15 6.52
CA PHE A 132 12.67 6.79 5.75
C PHE A 132 13.95 7.45 6.31
N ILE A 133 13.80 8.46 7.15
CA ILE A 133 14.87 9.23 7.77
C ILE A 133 14.55 9.36 9.27
N ARG A 134 15.48 8.97 10.14
CA ARG A 134 15.46 9.19 11.60
C ARG A 134 16.72 9.94 12.03
N GLU A 135 16.58 10.86 12.97
CA GLU A 135 17.70 11.54 13.62
C GLU A 135 18.30 10.61 14.70
N ILE A 136 19.62 10.48 14.72
CA ILE A 136 20.36 9.60 15.64
C ILE A 136 21.38 10.46 16.40
N GLU A 137 21.32 10.43 17.73
CA GLU A 137 22.22 11.20 18.61
C GLU A 137 23.66 10.66 18.63
N ALA A 138 23.85 9.37 18.30
CA ALA A 138 25.15 8.77 18.07
C ALA A 138 25.02 7.53 17.16
N VAL A 139 25.89 7.43 16.16
CA VAL A 139 26.05 6.24 15.32
C VAL A 139 26.72 5.16 16.17
N LYS A 140 25.93 4.31 16.83
CA LYS A 140 26.47 3.01 17.25
C LYS A 140 26.68 2.22 15.97
N GLN A 141 27.94 1.96 15.61
CA GLN A 141 28.28 0.97 14.60
C GLN A 141 27.81 -0.39 15.12
N SER A 142 26.52 -0.69 14.94
CA SER A 142 26.07 -2.07 14.89
C SER A 142 26.65 -2.64 13.61
N GLU A 143 27.69 -3.46 13.72
CA GLU A 143 28.17 -4.37 12.68
C GLU A 143 27.13 -5.47 12.38
N GLU A 144 25.84 -5.14 12.41
CA GLU A 144 24.86 -5.96 11.74
C GLU A 144 24.87 -5.52 10.28
N PRO A 145 25.15 -6.42 9.32
CA PRO A 145 25.06 -6.05 7.92
C PRO A 145 23.63 -5.56 7.69
N ILE A 146 23.48 -4.29 7.33
CA ILE A 146 22.26 -3.82 6.68
C ILE A 146 22.15 -4.72 5.46
N GLN A 147 21.32 -5.76 5.54
CA GLN A 147 20.89 -6.48 4.36
C GLN A 147 19.98 -5.50 3.63
N GLU A 148 20.60 -4.60 2.85
CA GLU A 148 19.94 -4.00 1.72
C GLU A 148 19.48 -5.19 0.88
N GLN A 149 18.23 -5.61 1.06
CA GLN A 149 17.60 -6.55 0.16
C GLN A 149 17.46 -5.80 -1.16
N TYR A 150 18.50 -5.87 -1.98
CA TYR A 150 18.44 -5.55 -3.40
C TYR A 150 17.42 -6.51 -4.00
N PHE A 151 16.15 -6.10 -4.02
CA PHE A 151 15.09 -6.85 -4.66
C PHE A 151 15.31 -6.77 -6.17
N LEU A 152 16.14 -7.68 -6.69
CA LEU A 152 16.28 -7.85 -8.12
C LEU A 152 14.98 -8.51 -8.65
N PRO A 153 14.32 -7.93 -9.66
CA PRO A 153 13.14 -8.53 -10.25
C PRO A 153 13.43 -9.96 -10.74
N LYS A 154 12.48 -10.89 -10.58
CA LYS A 154 12.66 -12.31 -10.97
C LYS A 154 13.00 -12.53 -12.45
N ASN A 155 12.68 -11.55 -13.29
CA ASN A 155 12.99 -11.54 -14.71
C ASN A 155 14.34 -10.88 -15.04
N CYS A 156 15.11 -10.44 -14.04
CA CYS A 156 16.40 -9.78 -14.19
C CYS A 156 17.51 -10.60 -13.51
N LEU A 157 18.64 -10.76 -14.19
CA LEU A 157 19.82 -11.45 -13.69
C LEU A 157 21.05 -10.54 -13.85
N LEU A 158 21.79 -10.35 -12.76
CA LEU A 158 23.07 -9.63 -12.74
C LEU A 158 24.22 -10.63 -12.68
N LEU A 159 25.21 -10.49 -13.58
CA LEU A 159 26.40 -11.34 -13.64
C LEU A 159 27.64 -10.46 -13.67
N LEU A 160 28.55 -10.63 -12.71
CA LEU A 160 29.85 -9.95 -12.71
C LEU A 160 30.91 -10.83 -13.37
N ARG A 161 31.38 -10.44 -14.56
CA ARG A 161 32.41 -11.16 -15.31
C ARG A 161 33.80 -10.66 -14.94
N ASN A 162 34.65 -11.57 -14.48
CA ASN A 162 36.07 -11.33 -14.17
C ASN A 162 36.33 -10.12 -13.25
N GLY A 163 35.33 -9.71 -12.45
CA GLY A 163 35.39 -8.51 -11.61
C GLY A 163 35.48 -7.18 -12.38
N LYS A 164 35.36 -7.17 -13.71
CA LYS A 164 35.60 -5.97 -14.54
C LYS A 164 34.42 -5.53 -15.38
N GLN A 165 33.45 -6.42 -15.61
CA GLN A 165 32.32 -6.15 -16.48
C GLN A 165 31.04 -6.70 -15.85
N LEU A 166 30.04 -5.84 -15.69
CA LEU A 166 28.72 -6.20 -15.23
C LEU A 166 27.82 -6.49 -16.43
N GLU A 167 27.14 -7.63 -16.38
CA GLU A 167 26.15 -8.06 -17.36
C GLU A 167 24.76 -8.11 -16.72
N VAL A 168 23.80 -7.43 -17.34
CA VAL A 168 22.40 -7.42 -16.95
C VAL A 168 21.60 -8.15 -18.02
N ASN A 169 20.95 -9.25 -17.67
CA ASN A 169 20.05 -9.99 -18.55
C ASN A 169 18.60 -9.83 -18.06
N LEU A 170 17.77 -9.18 -18.87
CA LEU A 170 16.36 -8.95 -18.59
C LEU A 170 15.49 -9.79 -19.55
N LYS A 171 14.66 -10.67 -19.00
CA LYS A 171 13.64 -11.41 -19.75
C LYS A 171 12.41 -10.52 -19.97
N LEU A 172 12.02 -10.38 -21.24
CA LEU A 172 10.89 -9.58 -21.70
C LEU A 172 9.64 -10.45 -21.99
N THR A 173 9.62 -11.70 -21.56
CA THR A 173 8.53 -12.66 -21.82
C THR A 173 7.16 -12.23 -21.29
N SER A 174 7.12 -11.30 -20.34
CA SER A 174 5.89 -10.74 -19.76
C SER A 174 5.34 -9.52 -20.53
N VAL A 175 5.98 -9.11 -21.63
CA VAL A 175 5.61 -7.89 -22.39
C VAL A 175 4.80 -8.25 -23.64
N GLU A 176 3.56 -7.78 -23.69
CA GLU A 176 2.69 -7.84 -24.88
C GLU A 176 2.46 -6.43 -25.46
N PRO A 177 2.71 -6.20 -26.77
CA PRO A 177 3.26 -7.13 -27.77
C PRO A 177 4.77 -7.34 -27.61
N PRO A 178 5.33 -8.49 -28.08
CA PRO A 178 6.75 -8.81 -27.97
C PRO A 178 7.65 -7.69 -28.48
N VAL A 179 8.73 -7.42 -27.75
CA VAL A 179 9.70 -6.39 -28.12
C VAL A 179 10.59 -6.94 -29.23
N LYS A 180 10.27 -6.61 -30.49
CA LYS A 180 11.05 -7.01 -31.66
C LYS A 180 12.15 -6.00 -32.03
N ASN A 181 12.00 -4.75 -31.60
CA ASN A 181 12.93 -3.66 -31.89
C ASN A 181 13.29 -2.93 -30.58
N ILE A 182 14.56 -2.55 -30.46
CA ILE A 182 15.12 -1.81 -29.33
C ILE A 182 14.55 -0.38 -29.22
N ASP A 183 14.02 0.20 -30.29
CA ASP A 183 13.42 1.55 -30.28
C ASP A 183 12.23 1.70 -29.33
N ARG A 184 11.58 0.57 -28.98
CA ARG A 184 10.52 0.53 -27.97
C ARG A 184 11.06 0.63 -26.55
N LEU A 185 12.36 0.46 -26.34
CA LEU A 185 13.03 0.48 -25.05
C LEU A 185 13.81 1.79 -24.90
N ASN A 186 13.44 2.58 -23.89
CA ASN A 186 14.21 3.73 -23.46
C ASN A 186 15.07 3.31 -22.26
N ILE A 187 16.36 3.10 -22.51
CA ILE A 187 17.33 2.67 -21.52
C ILE A 187 18.05 3.91 -21.01
N ARG A 188 17.93 4.18 -19.71
CA ARG A 188 18.60 5.27 -19.01
C ARG A 188 19.50 4.68 -17.95
N MET A 189 20.73 5.16 -17.91
CA MET A 189 21.75 4.58 -17.06
C MET A 189 22.71 5.65 -16.55
N ASN A 190 22.99 5.61 -15.25
CA ASN A 190 23.99 6.42 -14.56
C ASN A 190 25.11 5.51 -14.02
N ASP A 191 25.96 6.04 -13.14
CA ASP A 191 27.08 5.32 -12.55
C ASP A 191 26.67 4.22 -11.57
N ASP A 192 25.45 4.24 -11.04
CA ASP A 192 24.95 3.22 -10.11
C ASP A 192 23.47 2.83 -10.34
N HIS A 193 22.82 3.36 -11.38
CA HIS A 193 21.38 3.21 -11.59
C HIS A 193 21.06 2.82 -13.03
N LEU A 194 20.14 1.87 -13.21
CA LEU A 194 19.61 1.45 -14.51
C LEU A 194 18.08 1.46 -14.49
N LEU A 195 17.53 2.22 -15.45
CA LEU A 195 16.12 2.39 -15.67
C LEU A 195 15.76 2.03 -17.12
N ILE A 196 14.77 1.17 -17.31
CA ILE A 196 14.29 0.76 -18.63
C ILE A 196 12.80 1.02 -18.72
N ILE A 197 12.41 1.83 -19.70
CA ILE A 197 11.03 2.22 -19.96
C ILE A 197 10.60 1.69 -21.32
N LEU A 198 9.53 0.91 -21.35
CA LEU A 198 8.88 0.41 -22.55
C LEU A 198 7.87 1.44 -23.10
N ASP A 199 7.91 1.66 -24.41
CA ASP A 199 7.02 2.52 -25.20
C ASP A 199 6.83 3.92 -24.61
N ARG A 200 7.83 4.41 -23.85
CA ARG A 200 7.79 5.67 -23.10
C ARG A 200 6.63 5.79 -22.10
N LYS A 201 6.01 4.67 -21.71
CA LYS A 201 4.81 4.62 -20.87
C LYS A 201 4.98 3.77 -19.62
N GLN A 202 5.71 2.65 -19.70
CA GLN A 202 5.78 1.67 -18.63
C GLN A 202 7.23 1.40 -18.23
N THR A 203 7.56 1.59 -16.96
CA THR A 203 8.84 1.14 -16.40
C THR A 203 8.83 -0.38 -16.25
N ILE A 204 9.81 -1.05 -16.89
CA ILE A 204 9.94 -2.51 -16.86
C ILE A 204 11.14 -2.99 -16.04
N LEU A 205 12.11 -2.11 -15.78
CA LEU A 205 13.23 -2.36 -14.88
C LEU A 205 13.68 -1.04 -14.24
N ASP A 206 13.90 -1.05 -12.94
CA ASP A 206 14.41 0.06 -12.16
C ASP A 206 15.26 -0.53 -11.02
N ILE A 207 16.59 -0.50 -11.17
CA ILE A 207 17.53 -1.15 -10.26
C ILE A 207 18.76 -0.28 -10.00
N TYR A 208 19.30 -0.40 -8.79
CA TYR A 208 20.60 0.16 -8.43
C TYR A 208 21.66 -0.96 -8.43
N PHE A 209 22.86 -0.63 -8.90
CA PHE A 209 23.99 -1.54 -8.90
C PHE A 209 24.73 -1.46 -7.57
N PRO A 210 25.23 -2.61 -7.06
CA PRO A 210 26.07 -2.63 -5.86
C PRO A 210 27.50 -2.15 -6.14
N VAL A 211 27.82 -1.80 -7.39
CA VAL A 211 29.14 -1.34 -7.85
C VAL A 211 28.96 -0.20 -8.84
N LYS A 212 29.92 0.74 -8.86
CA LYS A 212 29.92 1.81 -9.85
C LYS A 212 30.26 1.26 -11.23
N VAL A 213 29.67 1.83 -12.27
CA VAL A 213 29.85 1.39 -13.65
C VAL A 213 30.14 2.55 -14.59
N ASP A 214 30.93 2.29 -15.63
CA ASP A 214 31.20 3.26 -16.68
C ASP A 214 30.08 3.21 -17.72
N TYR A 215 28.97 3.88 -17.41
CA TYR A 215 27.79 3.94 -18.28
C TYR A 215 28.06 4.53 -19.67
N LYS A 216 29.19 5.22 -19.87
CA LYS A 216 29.58 5.75 -21.21
C LYS A 216 30.03 4.64 -22.16
N ARG A 217 30.44 3.49 -21.63
CA ARG A 217 30.93 2.33 -22.39
C ARG A 217 29.95 1.16 -22.37
N VAL A 218 28.65 1.48 -22.28
CA VAL A 218 27.59 0.47 -22.26
C VAL A 218 27.37 -0.14 -23.65
N GLU A 219 27.26 -1.46 -23.71
CA GLU A 219 26.80 -2.19 -24.89
C GLU A 219 25.44 -2.82 -24.60
N VAL A 220 24.46 -2.58 -25.47
CA VAL A 220 23.11 -3.14 -25.35
C VAL A 220 22.83 -4.05 -26.55
N LYS A 221 22.32 -5.25 -26.27
CA LYS A 221 21.93 -6.25 -27.27
C LYS A 221 20.55 -6.81 -26.96
N LEU A 222 19.63 -6.73 -27.92
CA LEU A 222 18.33 -7.36 -27.84
C LEU A 222 18.38 -8.70 -28.58
N LEU A 223 18.20 -9.79 -27.85
CA LEU A 223 18.08 -11.14 -28.39
C LEU A 223 16.59 -11.43 -28.63
N SER A 224 16.09 -11.01 -29.80
CA SER A 224 14.67 -11.09 -30.15
C SER A 224 14.12 -12.53 -30.15
N ASP A 225 14.97 -13.51 -30.50
CA ASP A 225 14.59 -14.94 -30.55
C ASP A 225 14.34 -15.52 -29.15
N GLU A 226 15.05 -15.01 -28.14
CA GLU A 226 14.95 -15.46 -26.73
C GLU A 226 14.10 -14.51 -25.87
N GLY A 227 13.74 -13.33 -26.40
CA GLY A 227 13.07 -12.27 -25.65
C GLY A 227 13.93 -11.71 -24.51
N ILE A 228 15.25 -11.65 -24.70
CA ILE A 228 16.20 -11.21 -23.67
C ILE A 228 16.86 -9.90 -24.08
N LEU A 229 16.83 -8.91 -23.21
CA LEU A 229 17.66 -7.71 -23.30
C LEU A 229 18.93 -7.91 -22.47
N ARG A 230 20.08 -7.85 -23.12
CA ARG A 230 21.40 -7.97 -22.51
C ARG A 230 22.09 -6.61 -22.51
N ILE A 231 22.55 -6.17 -21.35
CA ILE A 231 23.32 -4.94 -21.18
C ILE A 231 24.68 -5.32 -20.58
N LEU A 232 25.76 -4.87 -21.20
CA LEU A 232 27.13 -5.09 -20.75
C LEU A 232 27.74 -3.73 -20.43
N VAL A 233 28.28 -3.58 -19.22
CA VAL A 233 28.89 -2.33 -18.79
C VAL A 233 30.18 -2.60 -17.99
N PRO A 234 31.27 -1.85 -18.21
CA PRO A 234 32.46 -1.97 -17.37
C PRO A 234 32.20 -1.49 -15.94
N VAL A 235 32.80 -2.16 -14.96
CA VAL A 235 32.79 -1.77 -13.54
C VAL A 235 33.94 -0.82 -13.26
N VAL A 236 33.68 0.19 -12.43
CA VAL A 236 34.66 1.16 -11.93
C VAL A 236 34.87 0.87 -10.45
N TRP A 237 36.11 0.52 -10.09
CA TRP A 237 36.56 0.33 -8.71
C TRP A 237 37.20 1.61 -8.17
#